data_AF-A0A8T5STS8-F1
#
_entry.id   AF-A0A8T5STS8-F1
#
_cell.length_a   1.000
_cell.length_b   1.000
_cell.length_c   1.000
_cell.angle_alpha   90.00
_cell.angle_beta   90.00
_cell.angle_gamma   90.00
#
_symmetry.space_group_name_H-M   'P 1'
#
loop_
_entity.id
_entity.type
_entity.pdbx_description
1 polymer ?
#
loop_
_entity_poly.entity_id
_entity_poly.type
_entity_poly.pdbx_seq_one_letter_code
_entity_poly.pdbx_strand_id
1 'polypeptide(L)'
;MDFMTLLEEMAGYLTWANASIWRIVETLSNEEYEQTLAEGAGSIHRRYVHLAEDTWEWFHDWHGEEPQEPDFQSMTRDDLNQFMVDYLKKWQSLIAKRTVDEFNDEREGRTVVIKFDEMFFHMVNHFTYHRGQIVMGLKMLGKEVPMTDYVPYRFTSK
;
A
#
# COMPACT_ATOMS: atom_id res chain seq x y z
N MET A 1 -22.07 7.04 20.58
CA MET A 1 -20.84 7.35 19.83
C MET A 1 -20.45 6.03 19.22
N ASP A 2 -20.55 5.91 17.91
CA ASP A 2 -20.24 4.64 17.24
C ASP A 2 -18.72 4.49 17.25
N PHE A 3 -18.23 3.37 17.80
CA PHE A 3 -16.80 3.11 17.87
C PHE A 3 -16.38 2.47 16.56
N MET A 4 -15.41 3.05 15.87
CA MET A 4 -14.80 2.40 14.71
C MET A 4 -14.20 1.06 15.13
N THR A 5 -14.40 0.06 14.29
CA THR A 5 -13.76 -1.24 14.38
C THR A 5 -12.25 -1.11 14.17
N LEU A 6 -11.47 -2.07 14.67
CA LEU A 6 -10.02 -2.10 14.41
C LEU A 6 -9.70 -2.09 12.91
N LEU A 7 -10.54 -2.76 12.12
CA LEU A 7 -10.40 -2.86 10.67
C LEU A 7 -10.55 -1.49 9.98
N GLU A 8 -11.55 -0.70 10.38
CA GLU A 8 -11.74 0.67 9.89
C GLU A 8 -10.57 1.58 10.29
N GLU A 9 -10.08 1.45 11.53
CA GLU A 9 -8.92 2.20 12.01
C GLU A 9 -7.63 1.82 11.27
N MET A 10 -7.42 0.54 10.97
CA MET A 10 -6.30 0.07 10.15
C MET A 10 -6.38 0.62 8.73
N ALA A 11 -7.60 0.71 8.18
CA ALA A 11 -7.85 1.32 6.87
C ALA A 11 -7.48 2.81 6.85
N GLY A 12 -7.94 3.55 7.86
CA GLY A 12 -7.62 4.97 8.00
C GLY A 12 -6.12 5.19 8.21
N TYR A 13 -5.48 4.35 9.03
CA TYR A 13 -4.03 4.36 9.23
C TYR A 13 -3.26 4.16 7.93
N LEU A 14 -3.62 3.14 7.15
CA LEU A 14 -2.95 2.83 5.89
C LEU A 14 -2.99 4.04 4.93
N THR A 15 -4.16 4.66 4.77
CA THR A 15 -4.30 5.87 3.93
C THR A 15 -3.50 7.04 4.48
N TRP A 16 -3.61 7.34 5.78
CA TRP A 16 -2.90 8.46 6.40
C TRP A 16 -1.39 8.32 6.29
N ALA A 17 -0.85 7.13 6.58
CA ALA A 17 0.58 6.89 6.59
C ALA A 17 1.17 6.99 5.18
N ASN A 18 0.52 6.39 4.19
CA ASN A 18 0.97 6.46 2.79
C ASN A 18 0.88 7.90 2.25
N ALA A 19 -0.23 8.61 2.51
CA ALA A 19 -0.36 10.01 2.08
C ALA A 19 0.68 10.93 2.74
N SER A 20 1.05 10.67 4.00
CA SER A 20 2.06 11.44 4.72
C SER A 20 3.45 11.29 4.09
N ILE A 21 3.79 10.09 3.62
CA ILE A 21 5.05 9.85 2.90
C ILE A 21 4.99 10.37 1.47
N TRP A 22 3.84 10.24 0.80
CA TRP A 22 3.66 10.72 -0.57
C TRP A 22 3.93 12.22 -0.70
N ARG A 23 3.51 13.04 0.28
CA ARG A 23 3.78 14.49 0.31
C ARG A 23 5.25 14.87 0.22
N ILE A 24 6.16 13.95 0.56
CA ILE A 24 7.60 14.15 0.40
C ILE A 24 8.02 13.64 -0.97
N VAL A 25 7.52 12.48 -1.38
CA VAL A 25 7.83 11.84 -2.67
C VAL A 25 7.43 12.71 -3.86
N GLU A 26 6.31 13.43 -3.78
CA GLU A 26 5.90 14.37 -4.83
C GLU A 26 6.89 15.52 -5.05
N THR A 27 7.72 15.84 -4.04
CA THR A 27 8.71 16.93 -4.12
C THR A 27 10.06 16.49 -4.68
N LEU A 28 10.29 15.18 -4.86
CA LEU A 28 11.56 14.67 -5.38
C LEU A 28 11.78 15.09 -6.83
N SER A 29 13.03 15.32 -7.23
CA SER A 29 13.35 15.37 -8.66
C SER A 29 13.09 14.00 -9.32
N ASN A 30 13.04 13.94 -10.65
CA ASN A 30 12.93 12.65 -11.35
C ASN A 30 14.15 11.76 -11.07
N GLU A 31 15.35 12.36 -11.02
CA GLU A 31 16.58 11.66 -10.67
C GLU A 31 16.53 11.06 -9.26
N GLU A 32 16.10 11.82 -8.25
CA GLU A 32 15.96 11.33 -6.88
C GLU A 32 14.95 10.19 -6.74
N TYR A 33 13.88 10.21 -7.55
CA TYR A 33 12.83 9.20 -7.54
C TYR A 33 13.25 7.89 -8.23
N GLU A 34 14.02 8.00 -9.32
CA GLU A 34 14.44 6.88 -10.16
C GLU A 34 15.77 6.25 -9.73
N GLN A 35 16.65 6.98 -9.05
CA GLN A 35 17.95 6.46 -8.68
C GLN A 35 17.87 5.27 -7.72
N THR A 36 18.78 4.32 -7.90
CA THR A 36 18.96 3.17 -7.01
C THR A 36 19.54 3.63 -5.67
N LEU A 37 18.88 3.26 -4.57
CA LEU A 37 19.28 3.69 -3.22
C LEU A 37 20.53 2.95 -2.72
N ALA A 38 20.63 1.67 -3.03
CA ALA A 38 21.77 0.80 -2.77
C ALA A 38 21.72 -0.43 -3.69
N GLU A 39 22.82 -1.15 -3.82
CA GLU A 39 22.87 -2.39 -4.59
C GLU A 39 21.78 -3.37 -4.12
N GLY A 40 20.93 -3.82 -5.05
CA GLY A 40 19.79 -4.69 -4.75
C GLY A 40 18.59 -4.03 -4.04
N ALA A 41 18.68 -2.78 -3.59
CA ALA A 41 17.60 -2.09 -2.90
C ALA A 41 16.58 -1.43 -3.84
N GLY A 42 16.90 -1.30 -5.13
CA GLY A 42 16.06 -0.61 -6.12
C GLY A 42 15.90 0.88 -5.84
N SER A 43 14.95 1.51 -6.53
CA SER A 43 14.62 2.94 -6.40
C SER A 43 13.29 3.16 -5.67
N ILE A 44 13.02 4.40 -5.26
CA ILE A 44 11.70 4.76 -4.70
C ILE A 44 10.60 4.49 -5.75
N HIS A 45 10.86 4.82 -7.02
CA HIS A 45 9.97 4.47 -8.13
C HIS A 45 9.64 2.98 -8.16
N ARG A 46 10.65 2.10 -8.15
CA ARG A 46 10.41 0.65 -8.22
C ARG A 46 9.59 0.14 -7.03
N ARG A 47 9.71 0.77 -5.85
CA ARG A 47 8.88 0.43 -4.68
C ARG A 47 7.42 0.84 -4.86
N TYR A 48 7.16 1.97 -5.48
CA TYR A 48 5.78 2.38 -5.78
C TYR A 48 5.13 1.54 -6.87
N VAL A 49 5.90 1.14 -7.89
CA VAL A 49 5.40 0.17 -8.86
C VAL A 49 5.06 -1.16 -8.18
N HIS A 50 5.96 -1.71 -7.37
CA HIS A 50 5.71 -2.95 -6.61
C HIS A 50 4.42 -2.85 -5.76
N LEU A 51 4.22 -1.72 -5.08
CA LEU A 51 3.01 -1.51 -4.28
C LEU A 51 1.74 -1.43 -5.14
N ALA A 52 1.81 -0.85 -6.34
CA ALA A 52 0.69 -0.79 -7.27
C ALA A 52 0.36 -2.18 -7.85
N GLU A 53 1.39 -2.92 -8.27
CA GLU A 53 1.32 -4.33 -8.73
C GLU A 53 0.60 -5.19 -7.66
N ASP A 54 1.16 -5.27 -6.45
CA ASP A 54 0.61 -6.12 -5.38
C ASP A 54 -0.82 -5.71 -4.97
N THR A 55 -1.12 -4.41 -4.92
CA THR A 55 -2.47 -3.96 -4.53
C THR A 55 -3.50 -4.33 -5.59
N TRP A 56 -3.12 -4.29 -6.86
CA TRP A 56 -3.96 -4.69 -7.97
C TRP A 56 -4.18 -6.20 -7.98
N GLU A 57 -3.08 -6.98 -7.91
CA GLU A 57 -3.09 -8.45 -7.91
C GLU A 57 -3.99 -8.97 -6.79
N TRP A 58 -3.72 -8.60 -5.53
CA TRP A 58 -4.53 -9.05 -4.40
C TRP A 58 -5.99 -8.62 -4.51
N PHE A 59 -6.29 -7.47 -5.10
CA PHE A 59 -7.68 -7.05 -5.28
C PHE A 59 -8.41 -7.96 -6.25
N HIS A 60 -7.80 -8.27 -7.40
CA HIS A 60 -8.46 -9.07 -8.44
C HIS A 60 -8.48 -10.56 -8.13
N ASP A 61 -7.39 -11.13 -7.62
CA ASP A 61 -7.32 -12.52 -7.18
C ASP A 61 -8.41 -12.83 -6.15
N TRP A 62 -8.58 -11.94 -5.18
CA TRP A 62 -9.60 -12.08 -4.15
C TRP A 62 -11.02 -12.07 -4.70
N HIS A 63 -11.27 -11.32 -5.78
CA HIS A 63 -12.57 -11.29 -6.44
C HIS A 63 -12.72 -12.40 -7.49
N GLY A 64 -11.70 -13.24 -7.70
CA GLY A 64 -11.68 -14.24 -8.76
C GLY A 64 -11.76 -13.60 -10.15
N GLU A 65 -11.20 -12.40 -10.30
CA GLU A 65 -11.16 -11.65 -11.54
C GLU A 65 -9.78 -11.82 -12.19
N GLU A 66 -9.75 -11.93 -13.52
CA GLU A 66 -8.49 -11.97 -14.30
C GLU A 66 -8.47 -10.84 -15.35
N PRO A 67 -8.44 -9.56 -14.95
CA PRO A 67 -8.32 -8.47 -15.90
C PRO A 67 -6.90 -8.40 -16.48
N GLN A 68 -6.74 -7.69 -17.59
CA GLN A 68 -5.42 -7.39 -18.12
C GLN A 68 -4.66 -6.46 -17.15
N GLU A 69 -3.46 -6.87 -16.76
CA GLU A 69 -2.60 -6.10 -15.89
C GLU A 69 -2.20 -4.76 -16.54
N PRO A 70 -2.31 -3.63 -15.82
CA PRO A 70 -1.77 -2.35 -16.26
C PRO A 70 -0.24 -2.39 -16.41
N ASP A 71 0.30 -1.60 -17.35
CA ASP A 71 1.75 -1.37 -17.42
C ASP A 71 2.15 -0.33 -16.36
N PHE A 72 2.36 -0.80 -15.13
CA PHE A 72 2.74 0.05 -14.00
C PHE A 72 4.11 0.71 -14.16
N GLN A 73 5.04 0.08 -14.88
CA GLN A 73 6.38 0.64 -15.11
C GLN A 73 6.35 1.89 -15.99
N SER A 74 5.38 1.95 -16.91
CA SER A 74 5.19 3.10 -17.81
C SER A 74 4.35 4.21 -17.20
N MET A 75 3.76 4.02 -16.01
CA MET A 75 2.95 5.05 -15.35
C MET A 75 3.82 6.18 -14.83
N THR A 76 3.31 7.41 -14.88
CA THR A 76 3.97 8.52 -14.21
C THR A 76 3.90 8.35 -12.70
N ARG A 77 4.75 9.10 -11.99
CA ARG A 77 4.72 9.17 -10.51
C ARG A 77 3.32 9.49 -10.00
N ASP A 78 2.66 10.48 -10.58
CA ASP A 78 1.34 10.93 -10.14
C ASP A 78 0.26 9.89 -10.46
N ASP A 79 0.34 9.25 -11.63
CA ASP A 79 -0.58 8.17 -12.01
C ASP A 79 -0.47 6.97 -11.07
N LEU A 80 0.75 6.56 -10.69
CA LEU A 80 0.98 5.49 -9.71
C LEU A 80 0.33 5.81 -8.37
N ASN A 81 0.50 7.04 -7.88
CA ASN A 81 -0.13 7.43 -6.62
C ASN A 81 -1.64 7.49 -6.71
N GLN A 82 -2.18 8.07 -7.78
CA GLN A 82 -3.62 8.12 -7.98
C GLN A 82 -4.21 6.71 -8.05
N PHE A 83 -3.55 5.80 -8.77
CA PHE A 83 -3.92 4.39 -8.85
C PHE A 83 -3.98 3.75 -7.45
N MET A 84 -2.91 3.85 -6.66
CA MET A 84 -2.89 3.28 -5.31
C MET A 84 -3.96 3.90 -4.41
N VAL A 85 -4.16 5.22 -4.46
CA VAL A 85 -5.20 5.90 -3.67
C VAL A 85 -6.58 5.34 -4.02
N ASP A 86 -6.86 5.11 -5.29
CA ASP A 86 -8.15 4.59 -5.73
C ASP A 86 -8.34 3.12 -5.33
N TYR A 87 -7.30 2.29 -5.42
CA TYR A 87 -7.37 0.91 -4.94
C TYR A 87 -7.49 0.81 -3.42
N LEU A 88 -6.79 1.65 -2.65
CA LEU A 88 -6.97 1.71 -1.19
C LEU A 88 -8.40 2.09 -0.81
N LYS A 89 -9.05 3.00 -1.56
CA LYS A 89 -10.49 3.32 -1.38
C LYS A 89 -11.39 2.13 -1.73
N LYS A 90 -11.08 1.38 -2.79
CA LYS A 90 -11.81 0.16 -3.13
C LYS A 90 -11.75 -0.83 -1.96
N TRP A 91 -10.55 -1.12 -1.46
CA TRP A 91 -10.34 -1.99 -0.29
C TRP A 91 -11.08 -1.50 0.95
N GLN A 92 -11.04 -0.20 1.25
CA GLN A 92 -11.81 0.38 2.35
C GLN A 92 -13.32 0.17 2.19
N SER A 93 -13.84 0.30 0.97
CA SER A 93 -15.27 0.08 0.71
C SER A 93 -15.70 -1.36 0.98
N LEU A 94 -14.79 -2.33 0.86
CA LEU A 94 -15.05 -3.74 1.15
C LEU A 94 -15.21 -4.01 2.65
N ILE A 95 -14.57 -3.22 3.52
CA ILE A 95 -14.75 -3.33 4.98
C ILE A 95 -16.24 -3.16 5.34
N ALA A 96 -16.91 -2.21 4.70
CA ALA A 96 -18.32 -1.92 4.94
C ALA A 96 -19.25 -2.90 4.22
N LYS A 97 -18.91 -3.33 3.00
CA LYS A 97 -19.79 -4.15 2.15
C LYS A 97 -19.66 -5.66 2.39
N ARG A 98 -18.46 -6.11 2.80
CA ARG A 98 -18.04 -7.53 2.87
C ARG A 98 -18.55 -8.37 1.70
N THR A 99 -18.20 -7.97 0.48
CA THR A 99 -18.64 -8.69 -0.73
C THR A 99 -17.96 -10.05 -0.90
N VAL A 100 -16.83 -10.27 -0.22
CA VAL A 100 -16.11 -11.55 -0.17
C VAL A 100 -15.56 -11.74 1.24
N ASP A 101 -15.86 -12.87 1.87
CA ASP A 101 -15.47 -13.15 3.26
C ASP A 101 -14.13 -13.92 3.39
N GLU A 102 -13.77 -14.70 2.37
CA GLU A 102 -12.55 -15.52 2.35
C GLU A 102 -12.04 -15.76 0.92
N PHE A 103 -10.75 -16.07 0.82
CA PHE A 103 -10.03 -16.41 -0.41
C PHE A 103 -9.22 -17.70 -0.21
N ASN A 104 -9.17 -18.54 -1.23
CA ASN A 104 -8.40 -19.78 -1.22
C ASN A 104 -7.11 -19.58 -2.01
N ASP A 105 -5.97 -19.60 -1.31
CA ASP A 105 -4.65 -19.53 -1.92
C ASP A 105 -4.12 -20.96 -2.15
N GLU A 106 -3.94 -21.34 -3.41
CA GLU A 106 -3.46 -22.68 -3.80
C GLU A 106 -2.01 -22.65 -4.28
N ARG A 107 -1.12 -23.27 -3.51
CA ARG A 107 0.32 -23.34 -3.83
C ARG A 107 0.89 -24.71 -3.55
N GLU A 108 1.63 -25.25 -4.51
CA GLU A 108 2.36 -26.53 -4.36
C GLU A 108 1.49 -27.69 -3.82
N GLY A 109 0.23 -27.75 -4.27
CA GLY A 109 -0.73 -28.79 -3.86
C GLY A 109 -1.30 -28.60 -2.44
N ARG A 110 -1.17 -27.41 -1.85
CA ARG A 110 -1.81 -27.02 -0.59
C ARG A 110 -2.77 -25.86 -0.84
N THR A 111 -3.94 -25.92 -0.22
CA THR A 111 -4.93 -24.84 -0.21
C THR A 111 -4.95 -24.23 1.19
N VAL A 112 -4.79 -22.92 1.28
CA VAL A 112 -4.93 -22.14 2.53
C VAL A 112 -6.11 -21.21 2.38
N VAL A 113 -7.02 -21.24 3.35
CA VAL A 113 -8.14 -20.28 3.43
C VAL A 113 -7.66 -19.05 4.18
N ILE A 114 -7.75 -17.88 3.54
CA ILE A 114 -7.41 -16.58 4.11
C ILE A 114 -8.70 -15.79 4.29
N LYS A 115 -9.00 -15.34 5.51
CA LYS A 115 -10.19 -14.53 5.79
C LYS A 115 -9.99 -13.07 5.42
N PHE A 116 -11.08 -12.34 5.20
CA PHE A 116 -11.05 -10.91 4.85
C PHE A 116 -10.15 -10.09 5.80
N ASP A 117 -10.32 -10.28 7.11
CA ASP A 117 -9.57 -9.53 8.11
C ASP A 117 -8.06 -9.87 8.07
N GLU A 118 -7.70 -11.11 7.72
CA GLU A 118 -6.30 -11.55 7.58
C GLU A 118 -5.66 -10.95 6.33
N MET A 119 -6.40 -10.86 5.22
CA MET A 119 -5.91 -10.20 4.02
C MET A 119 -5.77 -8.70 4.19
N PHE A 120 -6.73 -8.07 4.85
CA PHE A 120 -6.60 -6.66 5.14
C PHE A 120 -5.39 -6.38 6.05
N PHE A 121 -5.14 -7.27 7.02
CA PHE A 121 -3.91 -7.22 7.81
C PHE A 121 -2.66 -7.41 6.96
N HIS A 122 -2.63 -8.39 6.04
CA HIS A 122 -1.53 -8.58 5.08
C HIS A 122 -1.26 -7.30 4.30
N MET A 123 -2.29 -6.67 3.72
CA MET A 123 -2.17 -5.41 2.98
C MET A 123 -1.54 -4.30 3.84
N VAL A 124 -2.04 -4.09 5.07
CA VAL A 124 -1.49 -3.07 5.97
C VAL A 124 -0.03 -3.35 6.34
N ASN A 125 0.30 -4.61 6.60
CA ASN A 125 1.65 -5.04 6.95
C ASN A 125 2.61 -4.89 5.77
N HIS A 126 2.20 -5.34 4.58
CA HIS A 126 2.97 -5.28 3.35
C HIS A 126 3.30 -3.82 2.95
N PHE A 127 2.31 -2.94 2.99
CA PHE A 127 2.53 -1.51 2.80
C PHE A 127 3.45 -0.90 3.85
N THR A 128 3.34 -1.33 5.11
CA THR A 128 4.22 -0.82 6.17
C THR A 128 5.68 -1.24 5.94
N TYR A 129 5.91 -2.48 5.52
CA TYR A 129 7.24 -2.98 5.16
C TYR A 129 7.89 -2.14 4.04
N HIS A 130 7.18 -1.97 2.91
CA HIS A 130 7.72 -1.19 1.79
C HIS A 130 7.77 0.32 2.06
N ARG A 131 6.82 0.88 2.82
CA ARG A 131 6.91 2.27 3.28
C ARG A 131 8.17 2.47 4.11
N GLY A 132 8.56 1.52 4.95
CA GLY A 132 9.84 1.56 5.68
C GLY A 132 11.06 1.66 4.75
N GLN A 133 11.06 0.93 3.63
CA GLN A 133 12.12 1.02 2.63
C GLN A 133 12.13 2.37 1.90
N ILE A 134 10.95 2.90 1.56
CA ILE A 134 10.80 4.23 0.97
C ILE A 134 11.30 5.32 1.94
N VAL A 135 10.89 5.23 3.21
CA VAL A 135 11.34 6.14 4.29
C VAL A 135 12.85 6.12 4.44
N MET A 136 13.48 4.93 4.37
CA MET A 136 14.93 4.81 4.36
C MET A 136 15.55 5.56 3.18
N GLY A 137 15.02 5.36 1.97
CA GLY A 137 15.48 6.06 0.77
C GLY A 137 15.36 7.58 0.87
N LEU A 138 14.22 8.08 1.37
CA LEU A 138 14.01 9.50 1.62
C LEU A 138 15.03 10.06 2.62
N LYS A 139 15.35 9.32 3.69
CA LYS A 139 16.38 9.72 4.65
C LYS A 139 17.78 9.74 4.03
N MET A 140 18.11 8.78 3.15
CA MET A 140 19.39 8.77 2.42
C MET A 140 19.52 9.97 1.47
N LEU A 141 18.39 10.45 0.94
CA LEU A 141 18.27 11.68 0.17
C LEU A 141 18.30 12.96 1.03
N GLY A 142 18.48 12.84 2.35
CA GLY A 142 18.48 13.97 3.27
C GLY A 142 17.11 14.63 3.48
N LYS A 143 16.01 13.94 3.17
CA LYS A 143 14.66 14.46 3.42
C LYS A 143 14.26 14.22 4.88
N GLU A 144 13.53 15.18 5.45
CA GLU A 144 12.88 15.03 6.74
C GLU A 144 11.61 14.19 6.59
N VAL A 145 11.47 13.14 7.40
CA VAL A 145 10.38 12.16 7.28
C VAL A 145 9.63 12.04 8.60
N PRO A 146 8.29 12.23 8.63
CA PRO A 146 7.51 12.13 9.85
C PRO A 146 7.41 10.68 10.35
N MET A 147 7.17 10.54 11.65
CA MET A 147 6.82 9.25 12.25
C MET A 147 5.45 8.81 11.74
N THR A 148 5.39 7.66 11.08
CA THR A 148 4.16 7.11 10.49
C THR A 148 3.72 5.81 11.16
N ASP A 149 4.05 5.64 12.44
CA ASP A 149 3.54 4.54 13.25
C ASP A 149 2.05 4.75 13.58
N TYR A 150 1.38 3.67 14.00
CA TYR A 150 -0.05 3.69 14.31
C TYR A 150 -0.41 4.59 15.50
N VAL A 151 0.46 4.73 16.51
CA VAL A 151 0.16 5.58 17.68
C VAL A 151 0.04 7.06 17.28
N PRO A 152 1.00 7.68 16.55
CA PRO A 152 0.86 9.02 15.99
C PRO A 152 -0.44 9.23 15.20
N TYR A 153 -0.85 8.26 14.38
CA TYR A 153 -2.11 8.30 13.63
C TYR A 153 -3.33 8.55 14.53
N ARG A 154 -3.36 8.00 15.75
CA ARG A 154 -4.46 8.21 16.71
C ARG A 154 -4.58 9.63 17.26
N PHE A 155 -3.53 10.44 17.11
CA PHE A 155 -3.50 11.84 17.52
C PHE A 155 -3.77 12.82 16.35
N THR A 156 -3.62 12.36 15.10
CA THR A 156 -3.86 13.18 13.90
C THR A 156 -5.26 13.01 13.31
N SER A 157 -5.95 11.92 13.66
CA SER A 157 -7.20 11.47 13.02
C SER A 157 -8.46 11.79 13.81
N LYS A 158 -8.37 12.72 14.76
CA LYS A 158 -9.49 13.20 15.58
C LYS A 158 -9.78 14.66 15.30
#